data_AF-A0A7L4HI64-F1
#
_entry.id   AF-A0A7L4HI64-F1
#
_cell.length_a   1.000
_cell.length_b   1.000
_cell.length_c   1.000
_cell.angle_alpha   90.00
_cell.angle_beta   90.00
_cell.angle_gamma   90.00
#
_symmetry.space_group_name_H-M   'P 1'
#
loop_
_entity.id
_entity.type
_entity.pdbx_description
1 polymer ?
#
loop_
_entity_poly.entity_id
_entity_poly.type
_entity_poly.pdbx_seq_one_letter_code
_entity_poly.pdbx_strand_id
1 'polypeptide(L)' 'EMAQAALGAAGLHLDELNKLRVLEPEAAQQTGQLREECRAFLDKIAEFQKIVGSLIELVDQLAKAAESDKMKVL' A
#
# COMPACT_ATOMS: atom_id res chain seq x y z
N GLU A 1 -12.98 32.28 21.65
CA GLU A 1 -11.51 32.19 21.61
C GLU A 1 -10.87 31.57 22.86
N MET A 2 -11.14 32.05 24.09
CA MET A 2 -10.45 31.52 25.29
C MET A 2 -10.66 30.02 25.57
N ALA A 3 -11.85 29.48 25.35
CA ALA A 3 -12.13 28.05 25.59
C ALA A 3 -11.36 27.12 24.63
N GLN A 4 -11.20 27.54 23.38
CA GLN A 4 -10.51 26.76 22.35
C GLN A 4 -8.99 26.77 22.59
N ALA A 5 -8.46 27.91 23.04
CA ALA A 5 -7.07 28.02 23.50
C ALA A 5 -6.79 27.17 24.75
N ALA A 6 -7.72 27.10 25.70
CA ALA A 6 -7.60 26.26 26.89
C ALA A 6 -7.62 24.76 26.55
N LEU A 7 -8.48 24.34 25.61
CA LEU A 7 -8.50 22.97 25.10
C LEU A 7 -7.19 22.63 24.38
N GLY A 8 -6.70 23.52 23.49
CA GLY A 8 -5.43 23.33 22.81
C GLY A 8 -4.23 23.22 23.76
N ALA A 9 -4.21 24.03 24.83
CA ALA A 9 -3.18 23.96 25.87
C ALA A 9 -3.20 22.64 26.66
N ALA A 10 -4.36 21.96 26.71
CA ALA A 10 -4.52 20.64 27.31
C ALA A 10 -4.27 19.48 26.30
N GLY A 11 -3.86 19.78 25.06
CA GLY A 11 -3.70 18.78 23.99
C GLY A 11 -5.04 18.22 23.47
N LEU A 12 -6.12 18.97 23.66
CA LEU A 12 -7.46 18.61 23.21
C LEU A 12 -7.82 19.43 21.97
N HIS A 13 -8.21 18.72 20.92
CA HIS A 13 -8.56 19.26 19.62
C HIS A 13 -10.05 19.07 19.36
N LEU A 14 -10.63 19.95 18.55
CA LEU A 14 -11.98 19.76 18.01
C LEU A 14 -11.86 19.39 16.53
N ASP A 15 -12.63 18.39 16.11
CA ASP A 15 -12.76 18.07 14.69
C ASP A 15 -13.87 18.90 14.00
N GLU A 16 -14.05 18.67 12.70
CA GLU A 16 -15.04 19.35 11.85
C GLU A 16 -16.50 19.17 12.32
N LEU A 17 -16.76 18.20 13.20
CA LEU A 17 -18.07 17.92 13.80
C LEU A 17 -18.17 18.42 15.25
N ASN A 18 -17.23 19.25 15.69
CA ASN A 18 -17.09 19.73 17.08
C ASN A 18 -16.92 18.60 18.11
N LYS A 19 -16.37 17.46 17.71
CA LYS A 19 -16.05 16.37 18.64
C LYS A 19 -14.67 16.58 19.23
N LEU A 20 -14.55 16.30 20.52
CA LEU A 20 -13.28 16.32 21.24
C LEU A 20 -12.37 15.17 20.76
N ARG A 21 -11.11 15.50 20.47
CA ARG A 21 -10.06 14.56 20.06
C ARG A 21 -8.79 14.82 20.85
N VAL A 22 -8.10 13.74 21.18
CA VAL A 22 -6.79 13.77 21.86
C VAL A 22 -5.62 13.74 20.88
N LEU A 23 -5.91 13.44 19.61
CA LEU A 23 -4.95 13.46 18.52
C LEU A 23 -5.29 14.63 17.63
N GLU A 24 -4.26 15.36 17.21
CA GLU A 24 -4.40 16.45 16.26
C GLU A 24 -5.07 15.94 14.96
N PRO A 25 -6.16 16.57 14.50
CA PRO A 25 -6.93 16.09 13.35
C PRO A 25 -6.09 15.93 12.08
N GLU A 26 -5.18 16.87 11.82
CA GLU A 26 -4.30 16.82 10.66
C GLU A 26 -3.31 15.65 10.74
N ALA A 27 -2.68 15.43 11.90
CA ALA A 27 -1.82 14.27 12.10
C ALA A 27 -2.58 12.95 11.95
N ALA A 28 -3.81 12.87 12.46
CA ALA A 28 -4.68 11.70 12.30
C ALA A 28 -5.02 11.43 10.83
N GLN A 29 -5.32 12.49 10.07
CA GLN A 29 -5.63 12.39 8.65
C GLN A 29 -4.41 11.98 7.83
N GLN A 30 -3.27 12.66 8.01
CA GLN A 30 -2.04 12.38 7.29
C GLN A 30 -1.53 10.95 7.55
N THR A 31 -1.57 10.50 8.81
CA THR A 31 -1.18 9.13 9.15
C THR A 31 -2.16 8.09 8.59
N GLY A 32 -3.45 8.41 8.52
CA GLY A 32 -4.46 7.60 7.85
C GLY A 32 -4.19 7.45 6.35
N GLN A 33 -3.98 8.57 5.65
CA GLN A 33 -3.66 8.58 4.22
C GLN A 33 -2.36 7.81 3.94
N LEU A 34 -1.30 8.07 4.72
CA LEU A 34 -0.03 7.36 4.57
C LEU A 34 -0.19 5.84 4.71
N ARG A 35 -1.02 5.39 5.66
CA ARG A 35 -1.31 3.96 5.86
C ARG A 35 -2.01 3.36 4.64
N GLU A 36 -2.98 4.07 4.05
CA GLU A 36 -3.68 3.62 2.84
C GLU A 36 -2.74 3.56 1.63
N GLU A 37 -1.91 4.59 1.43
CA GLU A 37 -0.91 4.62 0.37
C GLU A 37 0.11 3.48 0.51
N CYS A 38 0.60 3.24 1.73
CA CYS A 38 1.51 2.13 2.01
C CYS A 38 0.85 0.78 1.74
N ARG A 39 -0.43 0.60 2.09
CA ARG A 39 -1.18 -0.63 1.76
C ARG A 39 -1.27 -0.82 0.25
N ALA A 40 -1.71 0.21 -0.48
CA ALA A 40 -1.85 0.16 -1.92
C ALA A 40 -0.51 -0.12 -2.62
N PHE A 41 0.59 0.44 -2.10
CA PHE A 41 1.94 0.15 -2.60
C PHE A 41 2.30 -1.33 -2.43
N LEU A 42 2.10 -1.90 -1.24
CA LEU A 42 2.38 -3.32 -0.97
C LEU A 42 1.53 -4.24 -1.85
N ASP A 43 0.25 -3.91 -2.05
CA ASP A 43 -0.64 -4.70 -2.89
C ASP A 43 -0.17 -4.70 -4.36
N LYS A 44 0.25 -3.54 -4.89
CA LYS A 44 0.84 -3.44 -6.23
C LYS A 44 2.14 -4.23 -6.37
N ILE A 45 3.00 -4.23 -5.34
CA ILE A 45 4.23 -5.03 -5.35
C ILE A 45 3.89 -6.53 -5.36
N ALA A 46 2.91 -6.96 -4.58
CA ALA A 46 2.48 -8.35 -4.56
C ALA A 46 1.89 -8.79 -5.92
N GLU A 47 1.12 -7.92 -6.58
CA GLU A 47 0.62 -8.17 -7.93
C GLU A 47 1.77 -8.25 -8.94
N PHE A 48 2.71 -7.31 -8.90
CA PHE A 48 3.89 -7.32 -9.75
C PHE A 48 4.70 -8.63 -9.60
N GLN A 49 4.93 -9.07 -8.36
CA GLN A 49 5.63 -10.34 -8.09
C GLN A 49 4.92 -11.54 -8.71
N LYS A 50 3.58 -11.58 -8.67
CA LYS A 50 2.80 -12.64 -9.33
C LYS A 50 3.00 -12.64 -10.83
N ILE A 51 2.94 -11.46 -11.48
CA ILE A 51 3.12 -11.32 -12.93
C ILE A 51 4.51 -11.81 -13.35
N VAL A 52 5.55 -11.38 -12.64
CA VAL A 52 6.94 -11.80 -12.91
C VAL A 52 7.10 -13.30 -12.71
N GLY A 53 6.51 -13.87 -11.65
CA GLY A 53 6.51 -15.31 -11.41
C GLY A 53 5.89 -16.10 -12.57
N SER A 54 4.70 -15.70 -13.02
CA SER A 54 4.05 -16.34 -14.18
C SER A 54 4.85 -16.17 -15.48
N LEU A 55 5.53 -15.04 -15.68
CA LEU A 55 6.39 -14.84 -16.84
C LEU A 55 7.59 -15.80 -16.81
N ILE A 56 8.24 -15.98 -15.65
CA ILE A 56 9.35 -16.92 -15.49
C ILE A 56 8.89 -18.35 -15.82
N GLU A 57 7.71 -18.76 -15.34
CA GLU A 57 7.13 -20.06 -15.64
C GLU A 57 6.90 -20.25 -17.15
N LEU A 58 6.35 -19.25 -17.82
CA LEU A 58 6.14 -19.29 -19.28
C LEU A 58 7.47 -19.40 -20.05
N VAL A 59 8.50 -18.68 -19.62
CA VAL A 59 9.82 -18.74 -20.25
C VAL A 59 10.47 -20.12 -20.06
N ASP A 60 10.37 -20.71 -18.87
CA ASP A 60 10.88 -22.07 -18.59
C ASP A 60 10.15 -23.14 -19.42
N GLN A 61 8.83 -23.02 -19.56
CA GLN A 61 8.04 -23.90 -20.44
C GLN A 61 8.46 -23.79 -21.90
N LEU A 62 8.69 -22.56 -22.39
CA LEU A 62 9.14 -22.32 -23.75
C LEU A 62 10.54 -22.91 -24.00
N ALA A 63 11.46 -22.75 -23.05
CA ALA A 63 12.81 -23.31 -23.15
C ALA A 63 12.76 -24.85 -23.26
N LYS A 64 11.99 -25.50 -22.39
CA LYS A 64 11.79 -26.96 -22.42
C LYS A 64 11.18 -27.46 -23.73
N ALA A 65 10.17 -26.75 -24.25
CA ALA A 65 9.56 -27.08 -25.53
C ALA A 65 10.57 -26.98 -26.69
N ALA A 66 11.38 -25.92 -26.72
CA ALA A 66 12.40 -25.72 -27.75
C ALA A 66 13.50 -26.80 -27.71
N GLU A 67 13.90 -27.26 -26.53
CA GLU A 67 14.83 -28.39 -26.38
C GLU A 67 14.21 -29.71 -26.85
N SER A 68 12.95 -29.97 -26.49
CA SER A 68 12.23 -31.17 -26.93
C SER A 68 12.13 -31.25 -28.45
N ASP A 69 11.80 -30.14 -29.12
CA ASP A 69 11.66 -30.12 -30.56
C ASP A 69 13.01 -30.25 -31.29
N LYS A 70 14.12 -29.75 -30.71
CA LYS A 70 15.47 -30.06 -31.23
C LYS A 70 15.77 -31.55 -31.20
N MET A 71 15.33 -32.28 -30.18
CA MET A 71 15.57 -33.73 -30.07
C MET A 71 14.72 -34.57 -31.05
N LYS A 72 13.56 -34.08 -31.52
CA LYS A 72 12.73 -34.81 -32.50
C LYS A 72 13.24 -34.69 -33.95
N VAL A 73 14.12 -33.72 -34.21
CA VAL A 73 14.66 -33.43 -35.54
C VAL A 73 16.03 -34.09 -35.76
N LEU A 74 16.65 -34.64 -34.70
CA LEU A 74 17.86 -35.47 -34.71
C LEU A 74 17.49 -36.96 -34.76
#